data_AF-A0A920MWG7-F1
#
_entry.id   AF-A0A920MWG7-F1
#
_cell.length_a   1.000
_cell.length_b   1.000
_cell.length_c   1.000
_cell.angle_alpha   90.00
_cell.angle_beta   90.00
_cell.angle_gamma   90.00
#
_symmetry.space_group_name_H-M   'P 1'
#
loop_
_entity.id
_entity.type
_entity.pdbx_description
1 polymer ?
#
loop_
_entity_poly.entity_id
_entity_poly.type
_entity_poly.pdbx_seq_one_letter_code
_entity_poly.pdbx_strand_id
1 'polypeptide(L)' 'MLKLVGVETFYGKVKALHGVSLEVLEGQLVCIFGAMGREEYNFENYMWVAEPEYGTIHFKG' A
#
# COMPACT_ATOMS: atom_id res chain seq x y z
N MET A 1 0.90 15.85 4.82
CA MET A 1 1.93 14.80 5.01
C MET A 1 1.24 13.46 5.22
N LEU A 2 1.70 12.42 4.53
CA LEU A 2 1.31 11.02 4.71
C LEU A 2 2.53 10.23 5.16
N LYS A 3 2.41 9.39 6.19
CA LYS A 3 3.51 8.53 6.67
C LYS A 3 3.01 7.14 6.99
N LEU A 4 3.69 6.14 6.45
CA LEU A 4 3.51 4.72 6.76
C LEU A 4 4.74 4.24 7.51
N VAL A 5 4.54 3.51 8.60
CA VAL A 5 5.61 2.94 9.42
C VAL A 5 5.40 1.44 9.55
N GLY A 6 6.25 0.66 8.88
CA GLY A 6 6.30 -0.80 8.96
C GLY A 6 4.98 -1.48 8.57
N VAL A 7 4.24 -0.95 7.61
CA VAL A 7 2.90 -1.44 7.26
C VAL A 7 2.97 -2.84 6.65
N GLU A 8 2.20 -3.75 7.25
CA GLU A 8 1.99 -5.10 6.73
C GLU A 8 0.49 -5.35 6.56
N THR A 9 0.13 -6.03 5.48
CA THR A 9 -1.27 -6.42 5.22
C THR A 9 -1.32 -7.73 4.46
N PHE A 10 -2.45 -8.40 4.54
CA PHE A 10 -2.66 -9.75 4.04
C PHE A 10 -3.94 -9.82 3.21
N TYR A 11 -3.87 -10.57 2.11
CA TYR A 11 -5.03 -11.05 1.37
C TYR A 11 -5.26 -12.52 1.72
N GLY A 12 -6.14 -12.76 2.70
CA GLY A 12 -6.35 -14.09 3.26
C GLY A 12 -5.05 -14.62 3.88
N LYS A 13 -4.51 -15.71 3.33
CA LYS A 13 -3.24 -16.31 3.80
C LYS A 13 -1.99 -15.73 3.14
N VAL A 14 -2.14 -14.86 2.15
CA VAL A 14 -1.02 -14.31 1.37
C VAL A 14 -0.67 -12.93 1.92
N LYS A 15 0.59 -12.74 2.31
CA LYS A 15 1.08 -11.43 2.72
C LYS A 15 1.24 -10.54 1.48
N ALA A 16 0.63 -9.36 1.50
CA ALA A 16 0.61 -8.43 0.39
C ALA A 16 1.61 -7.29 0.58
N LEU A 17 1.72 -6.76 1.80
CA LEU A 17 2.74 -5.77 2.17
C LEU A 17 3.67 -6.37 3.22
N HIS A 18 4.97 -6.24 2.99
CA HIS A 18 6.04 -6.84 3.79
C HIS A 18 6.82 -5.78 4.58
N GLY A 19 6.15 -5.03 5.45
CA GLY A 19 6.79 -4.06 6.35
C GLY A 19 7.14 -2.74 5.65
N VAL A 20 6.25 -2.25 4.80
CA VAL A 20 6.49 -1.05 3.97
C VAL A 20 6.46 0.21 4.82
N SER A 21 7.53 1.01 4.73
CA SER A 21 7.58 2.36 5.31
C SER A 21 7.81 3.37 4.21
N LEU A 22 7.00 4.43 4.16
CA LEU A 22 7.12 5.51 3.19
C LEU A 22 6.61 6.82 3.78
N GLU A 23 7.09 7.94 3.25
CA GLU A 23 6.65 9.27 3.63
C GLU A 23 6.39 10.09 2.36
N VAL A 24 5.26 10.79 2.32
CA VAL A 24 4.90 11.73 1.27
C VAL A 24 4.68 13.10 1.90
N LEU A 25 5.56 14.03 1.57
CA LEU A 25 5.52 15.40 2.04
C LEU A 25 4.50 16.21 1.24
N GLU A 26 4.12 17.36 1.78
CA GLU A 26 3.20 18.27 1.10
C GLU A 26 3.82 18.79 -0.21
N GLY A 27 3.01 18.83 -1.27
CA GLY A 27 3.47 19.23 -2.62
C GLY A 27 4.22 18.15 -3.40
N GLN A 28 4.45 16.95 -2.84
CA GLN A 28 5.10 15.86 -3.58
C GLN A 28 4.11 15.04 -4.42
N LEU A 29 4.48 14.81 -5.68
CA LEU A 29 3.87 13.79 -6.53
C LEU A 29 4.68 12.50 -6.41
N VAL A 30 4.05 11.44 -5.90
CA VAL A 30 4.69 10.13 -5.72
C VAL A 30 3.92 9.08 -6.52
N CYS A 31 4.65 8.19 -7.20
CA CYS A 31 4.10 7.05 -7.92
C CYS A 31 4.77 5.76 -7.42
N ILE A 32 3.98 4.72 -7.22
CA ILE A 32 4.46 3.38 -6.84
C ILE A 32 4.39 2.50 -8.09
N PHE A 33 5.53 1.94 -8.49
CA PHE A 33 5.63 0.97 -9.58
C PHE A 33 5.95 -0.42 -9.03
N GLY A 34 5.43 -1.44 -9.69
CA GLY A 34 5.70 -2.84 -9.35
C GLY A 34 5.39 -3.76 -10.53
N ALA A 35 5.96 -4.96 -10.49
CA ALA A 35 5.59 -6.01 -11.44
C ALA A 35 4.15 -6.43 -11.18
N MET A 36 3.33 -6.50 -12.22
CA MET A 36 1.96 -6.99 -12.09
C MET A 36 1.94 -8.50 -12.25
N GLY A 37 1.47 -9.21 -11.22
CA GLY A 37 1.48 -10.68 -11.16
C GLY A 37 0.37 -11.38 -11.94
N ARG A 38 -0.43 -10.66 -12.73
CA ARG A 38 -1.49 -11.22 -13.58
C ARG A 38 -1.47 -10.56 -14.94
N GLU A 39 -1.59 -11.41 -15.96
CA GLU A 39 -1.54 -11.08 -17.38
C GLU A 39 -2.79 -10.36 -17.91
N GLU A 40 -3.84 -10.22 -17.08
CA GLU A 40 -5.13 -9.63 -17.46
C GLU A 40 -5.42 -8.35 -16.63
N TYR A 41 -5.46 -7.19 -17.31
CA TYR A 41 -5.86 -5.90 -16.73
C TYR A 41 -7.39 -5.76 -16.73
N ASN A 42 -8.04 -6.09 -15.62
CA ASN A 42 -9.43 -5.70 -15.34
C ASN A 42 -9.46 -4.80 -14.09
N PHE A 43 -9.58 -3.49 -14.29
CA PHE A 43 -9.45 -2.45 -13.25
C PHE A 43 -10.36 -2.70 -12.04
N GLU A 44 -11.57 -3.20 -12.27
CA GLU A 44 -12.55 -3.52 -11.22
C GLU A 44 -12.08 -4.59 -10.23
N ASN A 45 -11.21 -5.50 -10.67
CA ASN A 45 -10.68 -6.58 -9.82
C ASN A 45 -9.53 -6.15 -8.90
N TYR A 46 -8.96 -4.95 -9.08
CA TYR A 46 -7.71 -4.54 -8.40
C TYR A 46 -7.90 -3.47 -7.31
N MET A 47 -9.09 -2.85 -7.21
CA MET A 47 -9.36 -1.87 -6.16
C MET A 47 -9.89 -2.54 -4.90
N TRP A 48 -9.00 -3.20 -4.16
CA TRP A 48 -9.32 -3.77 -2.85
C TRP A 48 -8.64 -2.92 -1.77
N VAL A 49 -9.42 -2.43 -0.81
CA VAL A 49 -8.90 -1.72 0.37
C VAL A 49 -8.67 -2.76 1.45
N ALA A 50 -7.41 -3.00 1.79
CA ALA A 50 -7.02 -3.87 2.90
C ALA A 50 -6.61 -3.03 4.11
N GLU A 51 -7.06 -3.42 5.29
CA GLU A 51 -6.60 -2.80 6.53
C GLU A 51 -5.17 -3.26 6.86
N PRO A 52 -4.34 -2.39 7.44
CA PRO A 52 -3.03 -2.80 7.94
C PRO A 52 -3.21 -3.72 9.15
N GLU A 53 -2.59 -4.91 9.10
CA GLU A 53 -2.58 -5.84 10.23
C GLU A 53 -1.45 -5.50 11.22
N TYR A 54 -0.35 -4.93 10.71
CA TYR A 54 0.74 -4.39 11.50
C TYR A 54 1.22 -3.04 10.95
N GLY A 55 1.92 -2.29 11.81
CA GLY A 55 2.42 -0.96 11.49
C GLY A 55 1.37 0.14 11.67
N THR A 56 1.69 1.36 11.26
CA THR A 56 0.80 2.52 11.39
C THR A 56 0.76 3.36 10.13
N ILE A 57 -0.40 3.99 9.91
CA ILE A 57 -0.62 4.97 8.84
C ILE A 57 -1.03 6.28 9.50
N HIS A 58 -0.28 7.35 9.23
CA HIS A 58 -0.53 8.69 9.74
C HIS A 58 -0.84 9.62 8.58
N PHE A 59 -1.94 10.36 8.66
CA PHE A 59 -2.33 11.33 7.64
C PHE A 59 -2.57 12.69 8.27
N LYS A 60 -1.85 13.70 7.78
CA LYS A 60 -1.87 15.09 8.25
C LYS A 60 -1.44 15.30 9.72
N GLY A 61 -0.63 14.39 10.26
CA GLY A 61 -0.20 14.41 11.66
C GLY A 61 -0.98 13.39 12.46
#